data_AF-A0A821ZCC2-F1
#
_entry.id   AF-A0A821ZCC2-F1
#
_cell.length_a   1.000
_cell.length_b   1.000
_cell.length_c   1.000
_cell.angle_alpha   90.00
_cell.angle_beta   90.00
_cell.angle_gamma   90.00
#
_symmetry.space_group_name_H-M   'P 1'
#
loop_
_entity.id
_entity.type
_entity.pdbx_description
1 polymer ?
#
loop_
_entity_poly.entity_id
_entity_poly.type
_entity_poly.pdbx_seq_one_letter_code
_entity_poly.pdbx_strand_id
1 'polypeptide(L)' 'DRGGIITKQDLAQFNVDFQEALSIDINNTYTAYTTHAPTSGPILTFILNILQ' A
#
# COMPACT_ATOMS: atom_id res chain seq x y z
N ASP A 1 19.58 25.44 -8.37
CA ASP A 1 19.57 23.99 -8.09
C ASP A 1 18.91 23.71 -6.74
N ARG A 2 17.89 22.85 -6.69
CA ARG A 2 17.07 22.59 -5.49
C ARG A 2 17.66 21.50 -4.57
N GLY A 3 18.97 21.55 -4.31
CA GLY A 3 19.72 20.76 -3.31
C GLY A 3 19.11 19.42 -2.87
N GLY A 4 18.93 18.48 -3.80
CA GLY A 4 18.33 17.18 -3.50
C GLY A 4 19.20 16.34 -2.55
N ILE A 5 18.56 15.57 -1.67
CA ILE A 5 19.24 14.74 -0.64
C ILE A 5 19.43 13.28 -1.05
N ILE A 6 18.98 12.87 -2.24
CA ILE A 6 19.14 11.50 -2.75
C ILE A 6 20.61 11.24 -3.08
N THR A 7 21.13 10.10 -2.65
CA THR A 7 22.52 9.67 -2.82
C THR A 7 22.63 8.39 -3.67
N LYS A 8 23.85 8.07 -4.12
CA LYS A 8 24.13 6.77 -4.77
C LYS A 8 23.90 5.59 -3.83
N GLN A 9 24.12 5.80 -2.53
CA GLN A 9 23.96 4.77 -1.51
C GLN A 9 22.49 4.38 -1.34
N ASP A 10 21.57 5.36 -1.37
CA ASP A 10 20.12 5.11 -1.32
C ASP A 10 19.67 4.18 -2.46
N LEU A 11 20.23 4.37 -3.66
CA LEU A 11 19.93 3.53 -4.82
C LEU A 11 20.58 2.15 -4.74
N ALA A 12 21.82 2.07 -4.26
CA ALA A 12 22.55 0.81 -4.12
C ALA A 12 21.97 -0.11 -3.05
N GLN A 13 21.30 0.45 -2.04
CA GLN A 13 20.71 -0.28 -0.93
C GLN A 13 19.19 -0.51 -1.09
N PHE A 14 18.56 0.06 -2.12
CA PHE A 14 17.14 -0.14 -2.35
C PHE A 14 16.85 -1.60 -2.69
N ASN A 15 15.94 -2.20 -1.92
CA ASN A 15 15.41 -3.54 -2.18
C ASN A 15 13.90 -3.51 -2.08
N VAL A 16 13.22 -4.21 -2.99
CA VAL A 16 11.77 -4.33 -2.98
C VAL A 16 11.36 -5.33 -1.90
N ASP A 17 10.39 -4.93 -1.07
CA ASP A 17 9.74 -5.82 -0.12
C ASP A 17 8.41 -6.30 -0.72
N PHE A 18 8.33 -7.60 -1.03
CA PHE A 18 7.12 -8.22 -1.55
C PHE A 18 6.29 -8.77 -0.40
N GLN A 19 5.05 -8.32 -0.33
CA GLN A 19 4.10 -8.69 0.71
C GLN A 19 2.81 -9.19 0.07
N GLU A 20 2.09 -10.04 0.79
CA GLU A 20 0.72 -10.41 0.39
C GLU A 20 -0.16 -9.15 0.35
N ALA A 21 -1.21 -9.19 -0.46
CA ALA A 21 -2.14 -8.07 -0.54
C ALA A 21 -3.08 -8.06 0.66
N LEU A 22 -3.40 -6.86 1.14
CA LEU A 22 -4.50 -6.66 2.08
C LEU A 22 -5.82 -6.96 1.37
N SER A 23 -6.62 -7.88 1.91
CA SER A 23 -7.90 -8.27 1.32
C SER A 23 -9.10 -7.94 2.21
N ILE A 24 -10.25 -7.68 1.59
CA ILE A 24 -11.54 -7.52 2.26
C ILE A 24 -12.67 -8.06 1.41
N ASP A 25 -13.60 -8.78 2.03
CA ASP A 25 -14.83 -9.22 1.37
C ASP A 25 -15.86 -8.08 1.34
N ILE A 26 -16.50 -7.92 0.19
CA ILE A 26 -17.54 -6.92 -0.08
C ILE A 26 -18.83 -7.68 -0.36
N ASN A 27 -19.82 -7.49 0.51
CA ASN A 27 -21.18 -8.06 0.40
C ASN A 27 -21.17 -9.57 0.12
N ASN A 28 -20.19 -10.30 0.66
CA ASN A 28 -19.97 -11.75 0.48
C ASN A 28 -19.93 -12.21 -0.99
N THR A 29 -19.72 -11.29 -1.95
CA THR A 29 -19.78 -11.56 -3.39
C THR A 29 -18.45 -11.26 -4.08
N TYR A 30 -17.73 -10.27 -3.60
CA TYR A 30 -16.45 -9.85 -4.16
C TYR A 30 -15.38 -9.78 -3.08
N THR A 31 -14.13 -10.04 -3.46
CA THR A 31 -12.96 -9.76 -2.61
C THR A 31 -12.16 -8.65 -3.27
N ALA A 32 -11.95 -7.55 -2.55
CA ALA A 32 -11.05 -6.48 -2.97
C ALA A 32 -9.65 -6.72 -2.41
N TYR A 33 -8.64 -6.41 -3.22
CA TYR A 33 -7.22 -6.52 -2.86
C TYR A 33 -6.57 -5.14 -2.94
N THR A 34 -5.76 -4.80 -1.95
CA THR A 34 -5.08 -3.51 -1.86
C THR A 34 -3.73 -3.64 -1.15
N THR A 35 -2.97 -2.55 -1.11
CA THR A 35 -1.63 -2.50 -0.52
C THR A 35 -1.69 -2.19 0.97
N HIS A 36 -0.69 -2.64 1.73
CA HIS A 36 -0.55 -2.32 3.16
C HIS A 36 -0.12 -0.86 3.39
N ALA A 37 -0.17 -0.42 4.66
CA ALA A 37 0.52 0.81 5.08
C ALA A 37 2.01 0.72 4.68
N PRO A 38 2.66 1.82 4.23
CA PRO A 38 2.25 3.22 4.36
C PRO A 38 1.34 3.75 3.22
N THR A 39 0.87 2.89 2.32
CA THR A 39 -0.07 3.32 1.26
C THR A 39 -1.48 3.55 1.82
N SER A 40 -2.38 4.09 0.99
CA SER A 40 -3.77 4.37 1.37
C SER A 40 -4.70 3.15 1.34
N GLY A 41 -4.22 1.95 1.03
CA GLY A 41 -5.05 0.74 0.98
C GLY A 41 -5.86 0.45 2.26
N PRO A 42 -5.29 0.55 3.48
CA PRO A 42 -6.05 0.36 4.71
C PRO A 42 -7.19 1.38 4.90
N ILE A 43 -7.03 2.60 4.38
CA ILE A 43 -8.09 3.62 4.42
C ILE A 43 -9.24 3.23 3.50
N LEU A 44 -8.94 2.73 2.30
CA LEU A 44 -9.97 2.20 1.39
C LEU A 44 -10.71 1.03 2.03
N THR A 45 -9.99 0.08 2.62
CA THR A 45 -10.57 -1.06 3.35
C THR A 45 -11.49 -0.59 4.47
N PHE A 46 -11.09 0.42 5.24
CA PHE A 46 -11.90 1.01 6.30
C PHE A 46 -13.20 1.63 5.77
N ILE A 47 -13.14 2.41 4.69
CA ILE A 47 -14.31 3.02 4.05
C ILE A 47 -15.27 1.93 3.57
N LEU A 48 -14.76 0.90 2.89
CA LEU A 48 -15.57 -0.20 2.41
C LEU A 48 -16.26 -0.93 3.57
N ASN A 49 -15.55 -1.19 4.66
CA ASN A 49 -16.11 -1.84 5.85
C ASN A 49 -17.24 -1.03 6.53
N ILE A 50 -17.24 0.30 6.41
CA ILE A 50 -18.34 1.15 6.91
C ILE A 50 -19.57 1.09 5.99
N LEU A 51 -19.36 0.93 4.69
CA LEU A 51 -20.42 0.98 3.68
C LEU A 51 -21.15 -0.35 3.44
N GLN A 52 -20.65 -1.44 4.04
CA GLN A 52 -21.24 -2.79 3.94
C GLN A 52 -22.59 -2.90 4.66
#